data_AF-A0A0A7KFM0-F1
#
_entry.id   AF-A0A0A7KFM0-F1
#
_cell.length_a   1.000
_cell.length_b   1.000
_cell.length_c   1.000
_cell.angle_alpha   90.00
_cell.angle_beta   90.00
_cell.angle_gamma   90.00
#
_symmetry.space_group_name_H-M   'P 1'
#
loop_
_entity.id
_entity.type
_entity.pdbx_description
1 polymer ?
#
loop_
_entity_poly.entity_id
_entity_poly.type
_entity_poly.pdbx_seq_one_letter_code
_entity_poly.pdbx_strand_id
1 'polypeptide(L)'
;MKRVLTAAVGLTGLLASCSVEIGTPIVPVSNLKLVEYTSQYVLANDAVDVNTGQQYSKNTPIICDNLNTRLRVKVDFDGTIDQFGAQLKGRDFGATKTVYSQPLGNIYSGNPSTFEFVVGPNTAPLSVQQKGLSAQDIIVTPINTISVKGASFITVQARSGDGTVSNVAPSVNALPIANCSS
;
A
#
# COMPACT_ATOMS: atom_id res chain seq x y z
N MET A 1 -15.25 -72.99 -38.58
CA MET A 1 -14.70 -72.84 -37.20
C MET A 1 -13.68 -71.71 -37.18
N LYS A 2 -13.82 -70.84 -36.18
CA LYS A 2 -13.07 -69.62 -35.78
C LYS A 2 -11.74 -69.26 -36.48
N ARG A 3 -11.72 -68.04 -37.03
CA ARG A 3 -10.68 -67.00 -36.92
C ARG A 3 -11.45 -65.68 -36.66
N VAL A 4 -11.09 -64.74 -35.81
CA VAL A 4 -9.89 -63.88 -35.82
C VAL A 4 -9.85 -63.14 -34.47
N LEU A 5 -8.65 -63.00 -33.90
CA LEU A 5 -8.33 -62.06 -32.81
C LEU A 5 -8.37 -60.63 -33.34
N THR A 6 -9.02 -59.71 -32.63
CA THR A 6 -8.70 -58.28 -32.74
C THR A 6 -8.87 -57.61 -31.39
N ALA A 7 -7.74 -57.28 -30.77
CA ALA A 7 -7.63 -56.29 -29.71
C ALA A 7 -7.01 -55.02 -30.34
N ALA A 8 -7.71 -53.90 -30.22
CA ALA A 8 -7.18 -52.54 -30.41
C ALA A 8 -8.13 -51.63 -29.63
N VAL A 9 -7.86 -51.37 -28.35
CA VAL A 9 -7.20 -50.14 -27.88
C VAL A 9 -7.74 -48.90 -28.59
N GLY A 10 -8.90 -48.46 -28.11
CA GLY A 10 -9.40 -47.11 -28.32
C GLY A 10 -9.66 -46.49 -26.96
N LEU A 11 -8.60 -46.31 -26.15
CA LEU A 11 -8.65 -45.37 -25.02
C LEU A 11 -8.72 -43.96 -25.64
N THR A 12 -9.94 -43.51 -25.99
CA THR A 12 -10.24 -42.09 -26.05
C THR A 12 -10.23 -41.59 -24.61
N GLY A 13 -9.01 -41.43 -24.08
CA GLY A 13 -8.75 -40.81 -22.81
C GLY A 13 -9.35 -39.42 -22.84
N LEU A 14 -10.27 -39.19 -21.92
CA LEU A 14 -10.76 -37.89 -21.50
C LEU A 14 -9.62 -36.87 -21.52
N LEU A 15 -9.59 -36.00 -22.53
CA LEU A 15 -9.03 -34.66 -22.37
C LEU A 15 -10.01 -33.92 -21.47
N ALA A 16 -9.98 -34.30 -20.21
CA ALA A 16 -10.55 -33.56 -19.12
C ALA A 16 -10.00 -32.14 -19.24
N SER A 17 -10.93 -31.21 -19.36
CA SER A 17 -10.89 -29.86 -18.81
C SER A 17 -9.77 -29.61 -17.80
N CYS A 18 -8.55 -29.41 -18.28
CA CYS A 18 -7.59 -28.56 -17.59
C CYS A 18 -7.76 -27.22 -18.26
N SER A 19 -8.72 -26.43 -17.79
CA SER A 19 -8.58 -24.98 -17.84
C SER A 19 -7.33 -24.67 -17.03
N VAL A 20 -6.16 -24.76 -17.66
CA VAL A 20 -4.95 -24.19 -17.10
C VAL A 20 -5.22 -22.70 -17.16
N GLU A 21 -5.77 -22.17 -16.06
CA GLU A 21 -5.63 -20.75 -15.79
C GLU A 21 -4.13 -20.51 -15.80
N ILE A 22 -3.63 -19.96 -16.91
CA ILE A 22 -2.28 -19.43 -16.96
C ILE A 22 -2.33 -18.21 -16.04
N GLY A 23 -2.21 -18.46 -14.74
CA GLY A 23 -1.97 -17.42 -13.75
C GLY A 23 -0.75 -16.64 -14.20
N THR A 24 -0.77 -15.34 -13.96
CA THR A 24 0.41 -14.51 -14.17
C THR A 24 1.60 -15.18 -13.46
N PRO A 25 2.73 -15.44 -14.17
CA PRO A 25 3.86 -16.10 -13.55
C PRO A 25 4.32 -15.28 -12.36
N ILE A 26 4.43 -15.93 -11.19
CA ILE A 26 4.87 -15.26 -9.97
C ILE A 26 6.35 -14.93 -10.14
N VAL A 27 6.64 -13.63 -10.24
CA VAL A 27 8.01 -13.09 -10.23
C VAL A 27 8.23 -12.44 -8.86
N PRO A 28 9.22 -12.86 -8.07
CA PRO A 28 9.46 -12.29 -6.76
C PRO A 28 9.64 -10.77 -6.80
N VAL A 29 8.96 -10.06 -5.90
CA VAL A 29 9.03 -8.61 -5.81
C VAL A 29 10.44 -8.17 -5.39
N SER A 30 10.98 -7.19 -6.08
CA SER A 30 12.28 -6.61 -5.77
C SER A 30 12.34 -5.12 -6.09
N ASN A 31 13.40 -4.45 -5.62
CA ASN A 31 13.67 -3.03 -5.88
C ASN A 31 12.51 -2.08 -5.53
N LEU A 32 11.73 -2.39 -4.47
CA LEU A 32 10.60 -1.57 -4.07
C LEU A 32 11.10 -0.18 -3.66
N LYS A 33 10.53 0.85 -4.28
CA LYS A 33 10.80 2.27 -4.00
C LYS A 33 9.49 2.99 -3.77
N LEU A 34 9.47 3.84 -2.74
CA LEU A 34 8.42 4.83 -2.54
C LEU A 34 8.77 6.08 -3.35
N VAL A 35 8.03 6.32 -4.42
CA VAL A 35 8.28 7.42 -5.36
C VAL A 35 7.61 8.71 -4.88
N GLU A 36 6.37 8.60 -4.41
CA GLU A 36 5.55 9.73 -4.01
C GLU A 36 4.60 9.30 -2.90
N TYR A 37 4.26 10.22 -2.02
CA TYR A 37 3.21 10.04 -1.03
C TYR A 37 2.43 11.34 -0.89
N THR A 38 1.11 11.25 -0.99
CA THR A 38 0.20 12.37 -0.85
C THR A 38 -0.85 12.07 0.20
N SER A 39 -1.36 13.13 0.82
CA SER A 39 -2.44 13.05 1.80
C SER A 39 -3.65 13.79 1.28
N GLN A 40 -4.83 13.30 1.69
CA GLN A 40 -6.08 14.01 1.48
C GLN A 40 -6.04 15.41 2.08
N TYR A 41 -5.21 15.64 3.09
CA TYR A 41 -5.13 16.90 3.81
C TYR A 41 -3.75 17.55 3.72
N VAL A 42 -3.76 18.87 3.55
CA VAL A 42 -2.55 19.70 3.55
C VAL A 42 -2.74 20.90 4.47
N LEU A 43 -1.64 21.42 5.02
CA LEU A 43 -1.69 22.64 5.81
C LEU A 43 -2.15 23.84 4.96
N ALA A 44 -3.18 24.55 5.41
CA ALA A 44 -3.61 25.80 4.78
C ALA A 44 -2.65 26.97 5.05
N ASN A 45 -1.91 26.91 6.17
CA ASN A 45 -0.98 27.93 6.65
C ASN A 45 0.29 27.26 7.21
N ASP A 46 1.36 28.02 7.42
CA ASP A 46 2.54 27.52 8.12
C ASP A 46 2.17 27.08 9.55
N ALA A 47 2.79 26.02 10.05
CA ALA A 47 2.53 25.46 11.38
C ALA A 47 3.82 25.04 12.08
N VAL A 48 3.77 24.96 13.40
CA VAL A 48 4.92 24.56 14.23
C VAL A 48 4.56 23.33 15.05
N ASP A 49 5.49 22.39 15.13
CA ASP A 49 5.45 21.24 16.03
C ASP A 49 5.59 21.71 17.49
N VAL A 50 4.60 21.41 18.32
CA VAL A 50 4.58 21.84 19.72
C VAL A 50 5.65 21.15 20.57
N ASN A 51 6.13 20.00 20.15
CA ASN A 51 7.10 19.20 20.91
C ASN A 51 8.53 19.48 20.45
N THR A 52 8.75 19.69 19.15
CA THR A 52 10.10 19.81 18.58
C THR A 52 10.46 21.20 18.11
N GLY A 53 9.48 22.11 17.97
CA GLY A 53 9.68 23.43 17.37
C GLY A 53 9.92 23.39 15.85
N GLN A 54 9.82 22.22 15.22
CA GLN A 54 9.98 22.08 13.77
C GLN A 54 8.87 22.85 13.04
N GLN A 55 9.28 23.66 12.05
CA GLN A 55 8.36 24.40 11.20
C GLN A 55 7.94 23.56 9.99
N TYR A 56 6.67 23.65 9.63
CA TYR A 56 6.10 23.07 8.43
C TYR A 56 5.49 24.19 7.59
N SER A 57 5.81 24.22 6.30
CA SER A 57 5.26 25.22 5.39
C SER A 57 3.82 24.90 5.03
N LYS A 58 3.08 25.91 4.59
CA LYS A 58 1.83 25.77 3.85
C LYS A 58 1.96 24.70 2.75
N ASN A 59 0.86 24.00 2.49
CA ASN A 59 0.73 22.88 1.56
C ASN A 59 1.50 21.60 1.94
N THR A 60 2.13 21.54 3.12
CA THR A 60 2.71 20.29 3.62
C THR A 60 1.59 19.25 3.78
N PRO A 61 1.72 18.03 3.22
CA PRO A 61 0.78 16.94 3.45
C PRO A 61 0.79 16.52 4.92
N ILE A 62 -0.38 16.30 5.51
CA ILE A 62 -0.49 15.97 6.93
C ILE A 62 -1.42 14.79 7.19
N ILE A 63 -1.33 14.21 8.38
CA ILE A 63 -2.28 13.23 8.89
C ILE A 63 -3.16 13.90 9.94
N CYS A 64 -4.47 13.82 9.76
CA CYS A 64 -5.43 14.29 10.75
C CYS A 64 -5.55 13.29 11.89
N ASP A 65 -5.35 13.78 13.11
CA ASP A 65 -5.52 12.99 14.32
C ASP A 65 -6.99 12.84 14.70
N ASN A 66 -7.87 13.73 14.27
CA ASN A 66 -9.31 13.70 14.62
C ASN A 66 -10.22 13.31 13.44
N LEU A 67 -9.68 13.03 12.26
CA LEU A 67 -10.43 12.67 11.05
C LEU A 67 -9.80 11.46 10.35
N ASN A 68 -10.59 10.74 9.56
CA ASN A 68 -10.05 9.74 8.64
C ASN A 68 -9.21 10.44 7.57
N THR A 69 -7.93 10.08 7.46
CA THR A 69 -7.02 10.60 6.43
C THR A 69 -6.73 9.53 5.39
N ARG A 70 -7.09 9.78 4.13
CA ARG A 70 -6.60 8.93 3.02
C ARG A 70 -5.17 9.33 2.68
N LEU A 71 -4.30 8.33 2.59
CA LEU A 71 -2.94 8.45 2.12
C LEU A 71 -2.81 7.67 0.82
N ARG A 72 -2.25 8.32 -0.19
CA ARG A 72 -1.92 7.72 -1.47
C ARG A 72 -0.41 7.58 -1.56
N VAL A 73 0.07 6.41 -1.91
CA VAL A 73 1.49 6.14 -2.13
C VAL A 73 1.69 5.62 -3.54
N LYS A 74 2.69 6.18 -4.21
CA LYS A 74 3.12 5.77 -5.53
C LYS A 74 4.42 5.01 -5.36
N VAL A 75 4.48 3.79 -5.87
CA VAL A 75 5.64 2.93 -5.75
C VAL A 75 6.10 2.43 -7.10
N ASP A 76 7.38 2.15 -7.16
CA ASP A 76 8.06 1.52 -8.28
C ASP A 76 8.69 0.23 -7.77
N PHE A 77 8.57 -0.87 -8.52
CA PHE A 77 9.03 -2.19 -8.11
C PHE A 77 9.16 -3.09 -9.33
N ASP A 78 9.99 -4.13 -9.21
CA ASP A 78 10.10 -5.18 -10.22
C ASP A 78 9.36 -6.44 -9.74
N GLY A 79 8.74 -7.17 -10.67
CA GLY A 79 8.12 -8.48 -10.40
C GLY A 79 6.61 -8.42 -10.15
N THR A 80 6.11 -9.21 -9.20
CA THR A 80 4.67 -9.32 -8.90
C THR A 80 4.38 -9.03 -7.43
N ILE A 81 3.32 -8.27 -7.17
CA ILE A 81 2.82 -8.00 -5.81
C ILE A 81 1.48 -8.69 -5.63
N ASP A 82 1.37 -9.51 -4.59
CA ASP A 82 0.10 -10.03 -4.09
C ASP A 82 -0.43 -9.23 -2.90
N GLN A 83 0.42 -8.75 -2.00
CA GLN A 83 0.00 -7.91 -0.88
C GLN A 83 0.88 -6.69 -0.76
N PHE A 84 0.27 -5.54 -0.47
CA PHE A 84 0.98 -4.30 -0.23
C PHE A 84 0.76 -3.84 1.21
N GLY A 85 1.85 -3.63 1.93
CA GLY A 85 1.91 -3.20 3.31
C GLY A 85 2.33 -1.75 3.44
N ALA A 86 1.61 -0.98 4.25
CA ALA A 86 2.03 0.34 4.71
C ALA A 86 2.16 0.33 6.23
N GLN A 87 3.22 0.97 6.73
CA GLN A 87 3.50 1.14 8.15
C GLN A 87 3.73 2.62 8.42
N LEU A 88 3.14 3.12 9.50
CA LEU A 88 3.47 4.43 10.05
C LEU A 88 4.46 4.23 11.20
N LYS A 89 5.60 4.89 11.12
CA LYS A 89 6.63 4.90 12.15
C LYS A 89 6.70 6.29 12.77
N GLY A 90 6.38 6.39 14.06
CA GLY A 90 6.50 7.66 14.79
C GLY A 90 7.95 8.14 14.78
N ARG A 91 8.18 9.41 14.41
CA ARG A 91 9.52 10.03 14.38
C ARG A 91 10.18 9.98 15.77
N ASP A 92 9.41 10.28 16.81
CA ASP A 92 9.95 10.57 18.15
C ASP A 92 9.92 9.35 19.08
N PHE A 93 8.96 8.43 18.92
CA PHE A 93 8.76 7.29 19.83
C PHE A 93 9.03 5.92 19.19
N GLY A 94 9.31 5.86 17.89
CA GLY A 94 9.68 4.63 17.19
C GLY A 94 8.61 3.54 17.10
N ALA A 95 7.39 3.78 17.61
CA ALA A 95 6.28 2.85 17.52
C ALA A 95 5.89 2.62 16.05
N THR A 96 5.69 1.35 15.69
CA THR A 96 5.42 0.89 14.32
C THR A 96 4.24 -0.07 14.29
N LYS A 97 3.35 0.07 13.30
CA LYS A 97 2.36 -0.96 12.96
C LYS A 97 2.22 -1.06 11.45
N THR A 98 2.29 -2.27 10.92
CA THR A 98 2.10 -2.56 9.49
C THR A 98 0.68 -3.01 9.23
N VAL A 99 0.07 -2.44 8.18
CA VAL A 99 -1.21 -2.89 7.65
C VAL A 99 -1.00 -3.34 6.22
N TYR A 100 -1.41 -4.57 5.94
CA TYR A 100 -1.38 -5.14 4.60
C TYR A 100 -2.75 -5.01 3.93
N SER A 101 -2.74 -4.89 2.61
CA SER A 101 -3.92 -5.09 1.79
C SER A 101 -4.41 -6.54 1.85
N GLN A 102 -5.65 -6.74 1.42
CA GLN A 102 -6.14 -8.05 0.99
C GLN A 102 -5.25 -8.51 -0.18
N PRO A 103 -5.17 -9.82 -0.41
CA PRO A 103 -4.55 -10.36 -1.62
C PRO A 103 -5.09 -9.66 -2.87
N LEU A 104 -4.18 -9.25 -3.73
CA LEU A 104 -4.43 -8.47 -4.94
C LEU A 104 -4.50 -9.36 -6.18
N GLY A 105 -4.12 -10.64 -6.07
CA GLY A 105 -4.14 -11.57 -7.19
C GLY A 105 -2.93 -11.44 -8.10
N ASN A 106 -1.73 -11.31 -7.52
CA ASN A 106 -0.44 -11.22 -8.24
C ASN A 106 -0.44 -10.19 -9.38
N ILE A 107 -0.42 -8.91 -9.02
CA ILE A 107 -0.31 -7.80 -9.95
C ILE A 107 1.15 -7.63 -10.38
N TYR A 108 1.41 -7.71 -11.68
CA TYR A 108 2.74 -7.47 -12.24
C TYR A 108 3.12 -5.98 -12.19
N SER A 109 4.41 -5.69 -12.05
CA SER A 109 4.96 -4.34 -12.05
C SER A 109 4.52 -3.55 -13.29
N GLY A 110 3.72 -2.51 -13.07
CA GLY A 110 3.19 -1.63 -14.12
C GLY A 110 3.88 -0.27 -14.22
N ASN A 111 4.91 -0.02 -13.40
CA ASN A 111 5.77 1.18 -13.33
C ASN A 111 5.12 2.51 -13.74
N PRO A 112 4.78 3.42 -12.81
CA PRO A 112 4.61 3.28 -11.36
C PRO A 112 3.17 2.90 -10.95
N SER A 113 3.03 2.17 -9.84
CA SER A 113 1.72 1.75 -9.30
C SER A 113 1.32 2.59 -8.09
N THR A 114 0.02 2.86 -7.96
CA THR A 114 -0.54 3.69 -6.90
C THR A 114 -1.39 2.86 -5.96
N PHE A 115 -1.17 3.04 -4.66
CA PHE A 115 -1.89 2.37 -3.58
C PHE A 115 -2.50 3.42 -2.65
N GLU A 116 -3.71 3.18 -2.15
CA GLU A 116 -4.37 4.03 -1.15
C GLU A 116 -4.56 3.25 0.15
N PHE A 117 -4.43 3.93 1.28
CA PHE A 117 -4.82 3.42 2.59
C PHE A 117 -5.40 4.53 3.47
N VAL A 118 -6.25 4.15 4.44
CA VAL A 118 -7.00 5.10 5.28
C VAL A 118 -6.53 5.05 6.73
N VAL A 119 -5.97 6.14 7.23
CA VAL A 119 -5.61 6.33 8.64
C VAL A 119 -6.83 6.82 9.40
N GLY A 120 -7.23 6.16 10.49
CA GLY A 120 -8.40 6.55 11.29
C GLY A 120 -8.18 7.76 12.20
N PRO A 121 -9.24 8.30 12.84
CA PRO A 121 -9.12 9.25 13.94
C PRO A 121 -8.53 8.58 15.19
N ASN A 122 -7.92 9.39 16.06
CA ASN A 122 -7.12 9.03 17.24
C ASN A 122 -6.08 7.96 16.95
N THR A 123 -5.67 7.89 15.69
CA THR A 123 -4.80 6.84 15.20
C THR A 123 -3.39 7.38 15.09
N ALA A 124 -2.81 7.74 16.23
CA ALA A 124 -1.38 7.63 16.40
C ALA A 124 -1.03 6.13 16.36
N PRO A 125 0.10 5.74 15.75
CA PRO A 125 0.31 4.75 14.67
C PRO A 125 -0.46 3.39 14.69
N LEU A 126 -1.71 3.30 15.15
CA LEU A 126 -2.28 2.02 15.61
C LEU A 126 -3.49 1.45 14.86
N SER A 127 -3.99 2.04 13.78
CA SER A 127 -5.13 1.48 13.03
C SER A 127 -5.39 2.16 11.67
N VAL A 128 -4.88 1.57 10.60
CA VAL A 128 -5.33 1.91 9.24
C VAL A 128 -6.44 0.92 8.90
N GLN A 129 -7.65 1.42 8.66
CA GLN A 129 -8.74 0.59 8.16
C GLN A 129 -8.47 0.31 6.69
N GLN A 130 -8.45 -0.98 6.36
CA GLN A 130 -8.19 -1.43 5.01
C GLN A 130 -9.39 -1.05 4.13
N LYS A 131 -9.25 0.00 3.33
CA LYS A 131 -10.19 0.30 2.23
C LYS A 131 -9.45 0.09 0.93
N GLY A 132 -10.07 -0.68 0.03
CA GLY A 132 -9.46 -1.25 -1.16
C GLY A 132 -8.71 -0.24 -2.02
N LEU A 133 -7.72 -0.76 -2.74
CA LEU A 133 -6.90 -0.01 -3.69
C LEU A 133 -7.80 0.58 -4.77
N SER A 134 -7.89 1.90 -4.83
CA SER A 134 -8.46 2.60 -5.98
C SER A 134 -7.38 3.52 -6.54
N ALA A 135 -7.14 3.43 -7.84
CA ALA A 135 -6.13 4.26 -8.53
C ALA A 135 -6.61 5.71 -8.75
N GLN A 136 -7.53 6.21 -7.92
CA GLN A 136 -8.12 7.52 -8.09
C GLN A 136 -7.22 8.59 -7.47
N ASP A 137 -7.15 9.75 -8.12
CA ASP A 137 -6.54 10.93 -7.50
C ASP A 137 -7.31 11.29 -6.23
N ILE A 138 -6.57 11.61 -5.17
CA ILE A 138 -7.17 12.10 -3.93
C ILE A 138 -7.48 13.60 -4.10
N ILE A 139 -8.70 14.00 -3.76
CA ILE A 139 -9.05 15.42 -3.68
C ILE A 139 -8.35 15.99 -2.44
N VAL A 140 -7.37 16.86 -2.66
CA VAL A 140 -6.63 17.53 -1.59
C VAL A 140 -7.49 18.63 -0.98
N THR A 141 -7.67 18.56 0.33
CA THR A 141 -8.43 19.50 1.13
C THR A 141 -7.47 20.27 2.05
N PRO A 142 -7.31 21.59 1.86
CA PRO A 142 -6.59 22.43 2.80
C PRO A 142 -7.31 22.47 4.14
N ILE A 143 -6.55 22.46 5.24
CA ILE A 143 -7.09 22.51 6.61
C ILE A 143 -6.33 23.52 7.45
N ASN A 144 -7.08 24.20 8.30
CA ASN A 144 -6.53 25.16 9.23
C ASN A 144 -6.01 24.41 10.46
N THR A 145 -4.72 24.57 10.75
CA THR A 145 -4.07 23.96 11.89
C THR A 145 -3.05 24.94 12.45
N ILE A 146 -3.18 25.25 13.74
CA ILE A 146 -2.26 26.18 14.43
C ILE A 146 -1.04 25.48 15.04
N SER A 147 -1.12 24.16 15.25
CA SER A 147 -0.12 23.40 15.99
C SER A 147 -0.08 21.92 15.60
N VAL A 148 1.11 21.37 15.37
CA VAL A 148 1.35 19.95 15.07
C VAL A 148 1.67 19.19 16.36
N LYS A 149 1.09 17.99 16.54
CA LYS A 149 1.24 17.14 17.74
C LYS A 149 2.41 16.15 17.66
N GLY A 150 2.97 15.93 16.47
CA GLY A 150 4.09 15.03 16.23
C GLY A 150 4.24 14.74 14.74
N ALA A 151 5.10 13.79 14.37
CA ALA A 151 5.28 13.39 12.98
C ALA A 151 5.51 11.87 12.83
N SER A 152 5.15 11.32 11.66
CA SER A 152 5.35 9.91 11.33
C SER A 152 5.88 9.71 9.92
N PHE A 153 6.83 8.80 9.75
CA PHE A 153 7.25 8.31 8.45
C PHE A 153 6.28 7.25 7.95
N ILE A 154 5.93 7.30 6.68
CA ILE A 154 5.35 6.16 5.97
C ILE A 154 6.50 5.25 5.55
N THR A 155 6.37 3.95 5.78
CA THR A 155 7.24 2.92 5.24
C THR A 155 6.38 1.88 4.54
N VAL A 156 6.77 1.45 3.34
CA VAL A 156 6.02 0.45 2.57
C VAL A 156 6.83 -0.82 2.35
N GLN A 157 6.12 -1.94 2.25
CA GLN A 157 6.68 -3.26 1.98
C GLN A 157 5.70 -4.05 1.14
N ALA A 158 6.19 -4.85 0.20
CA ALA A 158 5.37 -5.68 -0.65
C ALA A 158 5.66 -7.15 -0.42
N ARG A 159 4.68 -7.99 -0.73
CA ARG A 159 4.78 -9.44 -0.70
C ARG A 159 4.24 -10.03 -2.00
N SER A 160 4.97 -10.97 -2.58
CA SER A 160 4.57 -11.74 -3.77
C SER A 160 3.73 -12.96 -3.39
N GLY A 161 3.02 -13.54 -4.36
CA GLY A 161 2.17 -14.72 -4.13
C GLY A 161 2.91 -16.00 -3.73
N ASP A 162 4.23 -16.07 -3.95
CA ASP A 162 5.11 -17.13 -3.43
C ASP A 162 5.52 -16.91 -1.96
N GLY A 163 5.12 -15.77 -1.38
CA GLY A 163 5.45 -15.37 -0.04
C GLY A 163 6.73 -14.53 0.09
N THR A 164 7.47 -14.29 -0.99
CA THR A 164 8.68 -13.44 -0.99
C THR A 164 8.32 -12.02 -0.57
N VAL A 165 9.13 -11.44 0.31
CA VAL A 165 8.91 -10.09 0.85
C VAL A 165 9.99 -9.14 0.32
N SER A 166 9.60 -7.94 -0.09
CA SER A 166 10.51 -6.91 -0.56
C SER A 166 11.34 -6.29 0.57
N ASN A 167 12.34 -5.47 0.19
CA ASN A 167 12.89 -4.46 1.08
C ASN A 167 11.79 -3.51 1.60
N VAL A 168 12.07 -2.86 2.73
CA VAL A 168 11.23 -1.77 3.24
C VAL A 168 11.65 -0.46 2.56
N ALA A 169 10.68 0.31 2.05
CA ALA A 169 10.92 1.60 1.43
C ALA A 169 10.31 2.73 2.28
N PRO A 170 11.12 3.58 2.93
CA PRO A 170 10.63 4.69 3.73
C PRO A 170 10.32 5.94 2.88
N SER A 171 9.43 6.78 3.38
CA SER A 171 9.25 8.17 2.95
C SER A 171 10.47 9.00 3.35
N VAL A 172 10.79 9.99 2.51
CA VAL A 172 11.93 10.90 2.73
C VAL A 172 11.65 11.84 3.90
N ASN A 173 10.45 12.43 3.94
CA ASN A 173 10.03 13.32 5.01
C ASN A 173 8.91 12.70 5.83
N ALA A 174 8.96 12.91 7.15
CA ALA A 174 7.85 12.55 8.03
C ALA A 174 6.63 13.45 7.74
N LEU A 175 5.45 12.85 7.83
CA LEU A 175 4.19 13.58 7.77
C LEU A 175 3.84 14.11 9.16
N PRO A 176 3.60 15.42 9.33
CA PRO A 176 3.08 15.95 10.58
C PRO A 176 1.69 15.38 10.89
N ILE A 177 1.42 15.19 12.17
CA ILE A 177 0.13 14.75 12.72
C ILE A 177 -0.48 15.91 13.50
N ALA A 178 -1.71 16.28 13.19
CA ALA A 178 -2.35 17.41 13.87
C ALA A 178 -3.87 17.27 13.98
N ASN A 179 -4.47 18.09 14.85
CA ASN A 179 -5.92 18.24 14.88
C ASN A 179 -6.36 19.11 13.70
N CYS A 180 -7.24 18.56 12.88
CA CYS A 180 -7.73 19.19 11.68
C CYS A 180 -9.05 19.89 11.93
N SER A 181 -9.12 21.15 11.51
CA SER A 181 -10.36 21.91 11.39
C SER A 181 -10.44 22.47 9.97
N SER A 182 -11.62 22.35 9.36
CA SER A 182 -11.96 23.02 8.10
C SER A 182 -12.12 24.52 8.33
#